data_AF-A0A7J8NWY8-F1
#
_entry.id   AF-A0A7J8NWY8-F1
#
_cell.length_a   1.000
_cell.length_b   1.000
_cell.length_c   1.000
_cell.angle_alpha   90.00
_cell.angle_beta   90.00
_cell.angle_gamma   90.00
#
_symmetry.space_group_name_H-M   'P 1'
#
loop_
_entity.id
_entity.type
_entity.pdbx_description
1 polymer ?
#
loop_
_entity_poly.entity_id
_entity_poly.type
_entity_poly.pdbx_seq_one_letter_code
_entity_poly.pdbx_strand_id
1 'polypeptide(L)'
;MSVSIHGLKPTCDENNICHPTGLQIGVFFLGLYLIALGTGGIKPCASSFGADQFDDSDEIEKKQKSSFFNWFYFSINIGALVASSVLVWIQTNIGWGWGFGIPAVAMAIAVVSFFSGTKLYRNQRPGGSPLTRIFQVMVASVGKAPVEVPNDKSLLHFEEAETSIIRSN
;
A
#
# COMPACT_ATOMS: atom_id res chain seq x y z
N MET A 1 -2.69 -13.62 -21.58
CA MET A 1 -3.70 -12.52 -21.64
C MET A 1 -4.19 -12.19 -23.06
N SER A 2 -3.64 -12.76 -24.14
CA SER A 2 -3.99 -12.39 -25.52
C SER A 2 -5.16 -13.16 -26.17
N VAL A 3 -5.76 -14.14 -25.47
CA VAL A 3 -6.67 -15.11 -26.10
C VAL A 3 -8.16 -14.83 -25.82
N SER A 4 -8.49 -13.99 -24.83
CA SER A 4 -9.89 -13.76 -24.43
C SER A 4 -10.57 -12.55 -25.07
N ILE A 5 -9.83 -11.65 -25.74
CA ILE A 5 -10.40 -10.48 -26.41
C ILE A 5 -10.15 -10.64 -27.90
N HIS A 6 -11.21 -10.79 -28.70
CA HIS A 6 -11.13 -11.02 -30.16
C HIS A 6 -10.26 -9.97 -30.90
N GLY A 7 -10.15 -8.75 -30.37
CA GLY A 7 -9.31 -7.67 -30.93
C GLY A 7 -7.83 -7.64 -30.50
N LEU A 8 -7.42 -8.51 -29.57
CA LEU A 8 -6.04 -8.62 -29.06
C LEU A 8 -5.42 -9.98 -29.40
N LYS A 9 -5.83 -10.62 -30.49
CA LYS A 9 -5.20 -11.88 -30.94
C LYS A 9 -3.79 -11.58 -31.46
N PRO A 10 -2.74 -12.27 -30.99
CA PRO A 10 -1.38 -12.07 -31.49
C PRO A 10 -1.33 -12.55 -32.94
N THR A 11 -0.60 -11.82 -33.78
CA THR A 11 -0.28 -12.25 -35.14
C THR A 11 0.68 -13.43 -35.05
N CYS A 12 0.27 -14.57 -35.59
CA CYS A 12 1.08 -15.78 -35.65
C CYS A 12 1.61 -15.96 -37.07
N ASP A 13 2.90 -16.26 -37.18
CA ASP A 13 3.57 -16.61 -38.43
C ASP A 13 3.13 -18.00 -38.92
N GLU A 14 3.42 -18.35 -40.19
CA GLU A 14 3.11 -19.65 -40.79
C GLU A 14 3.68 -20.84 -39.99
N ASN A 15 4.73 -20.61 -39.21
CA ASN A 15 5.35 -21.61 -38.32
C ASN A 15 4.66 -21.78 -36.96
N ASN A 16 3.45 -21.22 -36.76
CA ASN A 16 2.73 -21.16 -35.46
C ASN A 16 3.48 -20.39 -34.35
N ILE A 17 4.45 -19.55 -34.73
CA ILE A 17 5.16 -18.67 -33.78
C ILE A 17 4.38 -17.36 -33.66
N CYS A 18 3.80 -17.12 -32.49
CA CYS A 18 2.98 -15.93 -32.23
C CYS A 18 3.80 -14.82 -31.58
N HIS A 19 3.89 -13.67 -32.25
CA HIS A 19 4.55 -12.49 -31.71
C HIS A 19 3.54 -11.52 -31.10
N PRO A 20 3.76 -11.05 -29.86
CA PRO A 20 2.91 -10.05 -29.25
C PRO A 20 3.09 -8.69 -29.93
N THR A 21 1.99 -7.99 -30.19
CA THR A 21 2.03 -6.64 -30.77
C THR A 21 2.49 -5.61 -29.72
N GLY A 22 3.11 -4.50 -30.14
CA GLY A 22 3.54 -3.44 -29.21
C GLY A 22 2.41 -2.91 -28.32
N LEU A 23 1.18 -2.88 -28.85
CA LEU A 23 -0.01 -2.49 -28.10
C LEU A 23 -0.41 -3.53 -27.03
N GLN A 24 -0.31 -4.83 -27.32
CA GLN A 24 -0.55 -5.88 -26.32
C GLN A 24 0.44 -5.80 -25.16
N ILE A 25 1.71 -5.55 -25.47
CA ILE A 25 2.77 -5.37 -24.47
C ILE A 25 2.49 -4.12 -23.62
N GLY A 26 2.16 -2.99 -24.26
CA GLY A 26 1.84 -1.74 -23.58
C GLY A 26 0.67 -1.87 -22.60
N VAL A 27 -0.45 -2.46 -23.04
CA VAL A 27 -1.63 -2.68 -22.18
C VAL A 27 -1.31 -3.64 -21.03
N PHE A 28 -0.53 -4.69 -21.28
CA PHE A 28 -0.10 -5.63 -20.25
C PHE A 28 0.75 -4.94 -19.16
N PHE A 29 1.77 -4.17 -19.55
CA PHE A 29 2.60 -3.45 -18.58
C PHE A 29 1.85 -2.36 -17.84
N LEU A 30 0.96 -1.62 -18.52
CA LEU A 30 0.08 -0.67 -17.86
C LEU A 30 -0.76 -1.35 -16.78
N GLY A 31 -1.36 -2.50 -17.09
CA GLY A 31 -2.10 -3.29 -16.10
C GLY A 31 -1.24 -3.72 -14.91
N LEU A 32 -0.02 -4.20 -15.16
CA LEU A 32 0.92 -4.57 -14.10
C LEU A 32 1.30 -3.38 -13.20
N TYR A 33 1.56 -2.21 -13.80
CA TYR A 33 1.87 -1.00 -13.03
C TYR A 33 0.67 -0.53 -12.20
N LEU A 34 -0.54 -0.60 -12.73
CA LEU A 34 -1.76 -0.27 -11.98
C LEU A 34 -1.97 -1.21 -10.79
N ILE A 35 -1.74 -2.52 -10.98
CA ILE A 35 -1.81 -3.50 -9.88
C ILE A 35 -0.71 -3.23 -8.84
N ALA A 36 0.52 -2.95 -9.27
CA ALA A 36 1.62 -2.64 -8.37
C ALA A 36 1.34 -1.38 -7.52
N LEU A 37 0.87 -0.31 -8.16
CA LEU A 37 0.48 0.93 -7.47
C LEU A 37 -0.69 0.69 -6.50
N GLY A 38 -1.74 0.00 -6.93
CA GLY A 38 -2.90 -0.30 -6.09
C GLY A 38 -2.53 -1.15 -4.87
N THR A 39 -1.77 -2.24 -5.07
CA THR A 39 -1.36 -3.13 -3.97
C THR A 39 -0.37 -2.46 -3.01
N GLY A 40 0.51 -1.60 -3.53
CA GLY A 40 1.45 -0.81 -2.73
C GLY A 40 0.77 0.25 -1.87
N GLY A 41 -0.27 0.90 -2.40
CA GLY A 41 -1.05 1.92 -1.66
C GLY A 41 -1.98 1.32 -0.61
N ILE A 42 -2.70 0.24 -0.94
CA ILE A 42 -3.72 -0.32 -0.06
C ILE A 42 -3.12 -0.99 1.18
N LYS A 43 -2.00 -1.71 1.05
CA LYS A 43 -1.39 -2.49 2.15
C LYS A 43 -1.12 -1.68 3.43
N PRO A 44 -0.36 -0.57 3.40
CA PRO A 44 -0.09 0.20 4.60
C PRO A 44 -1.36 0.90 5.14
N CYS A 45 -2.22 1.38 4.25
CA CYS A 45 -3.44 2.09 4.64
C CYS A 45 -4.46 1.16 5.31
N ALA A 46 -4.62 -0.09 4.83
CA ALA A 46 -5.59 -1.03 5.37
C ALA A 46 -5.25 -1.47 6.80
N SER A 47 -3.98 -1.74 7.10
CA SER A 47 -3.55 -2.12 8.45
C SER A 47 -3.67 -0.96 9.44
N SER A 48 -3.28 0.25 9.03
CA SER A 48 -3.44 1.45 9.85
C SER A 48 -4.91 1.74 10.11
N PHE A 49 -5.74 1.71 9.07
CA PHE A 49 -7.18 1.91 9.19
C PHE A 49 -7.84 0.87 10.12
N GLY A 50 -7.46 -0.40 10.03
CA GLY A 50 -7.96 -1.43 10.94
C GLY A 50 -7.52 -1.23 12.39
N ALA A 51 -6.30 -0.74 12.62
CA ALA A 51 -5.81 -0.39 13.96
C ALA A 51 -6.54 0.82 14.55
N ASP A 52 -6.85 1.81 13.71
CA ASP A 52 -7.50 3.08 14.06
C ASP A 52 -8.95 2.92 14.57
N GLN A 53 -9.54 1.74 14.35
CA GLN A 53 -10.89 1.39 14.80
C GLN A 53 -10.96 1.04 16.29
N PHE A 54 -9.84 0.76 16.95
CA PHE A 54 -9.77 0.36 18.35
C PHE A 54 -9.06 1.44 19.18
N ASP A 55 -9.58 1.76 20.36
CA ASP A 55 -8.97 2.70 21.29
C ASP A 55 -7.89 2.01 22.13
N ASP A 56 -6.65 2.52 22.07
CA ASP A 56 -5.54 1.95 22.84
C ASP A 56 -5.59 2.33 24.34
N SER A 57 -6.47 3.27 24.72
CA SER A 57 -6.66 3.68 26.12
C SER A 57 -7.60 2.76 26.90
N ASP A 58 -8.39 1.93 26.22
CA ASP A 58 -9.24 0.91 26.84
C ASP A 58 -8.58 -0.48 26.75
N GLU A 59 -8.30 -1.08 27.90
CA GLU A 59 -7.67 -2.41 27.97
C GLU A 59 -8.54 -3.53 27.35
N ILE A 60 -9.86 -3.36 27.30
CA ILE A 60 -10.77 -4.31 26.64
C ILE A 60 -10.63 -4.21 25.11
N GLU A 61 -10.72 -3.00 24.56
CA GLU A 61 -10.59 -2.77 23.11
C GLU A 61 -9.20 -3.11 22.60
N LYS A 62 -8.15 -2.84 23.38
CA LYS A 62 -6.76 -3.24 23.09
C LYS A 62 -6.59 -4.76 22.97
N LYS A 63 -7.25 -5.54 23.83
CA LYS A 63 -7.25 -7.01 23.71
C LYS A 63 -7.99 -7.47 22.46
N GLN A 64 -9.10 -6.81 22.11
CA GLN A 64 -9.85 -7.09 20.87
C GLN A 64 -9.04 -6.74 19.62
N LYS A 65 -8.30 -5.62 19.62
CA LYS A 65 -7.35 -5.22 18.57
C LYS A 65 -6.30 -6.30 18.31
N SER A 66 -5.70 -6.85 19.36
CA SER A 66 -4.73 -7.95 19.24
C SER A 66 -5.36 -9.21 18.64
N SER A 67 -6.56 -9.59 19.10
CA SER A 67 -7.30 -10.73 18.53
C SER A 67 -7.68 -10.51 17.06
N PHE A 68 -8.09 -9.30 16.69
CA PHE A 68 -8.36 -8.90 15.32
C PHE A 68 -7.13 -9.08 14.43
N PHE A 69 -5.97 -8.55 14.83
CA PHE A 69 -4.75 -8.70 14.05
C PHE A 69 -4.30 -10.16 13.96
N ASN A 70 -4.45 -10.95 15.02
CA ASN A 70 -4.15 -12.37 14.97
C ASN A 70 -5.00 -13.09 13.92
N TRP A 71 -6.32 -12.85 13.91
CA TRP A 71 -7.24 -13.41 12.92
C TRP A 71 -6.97 -12.89 11.50
N PHE A 72 -6.60 -11.62 11.37
CA PHE A 72 -6.22 -10.99 10.11
C PHE A 72 -4.99 -11.67 9.50
N TYR A 73 -3.92 -11.84 10.27
CA TYR A 73 -2.71 -12.53 9.80
C TYR A 73 -2.96 -14.00 9.50
N PHE A 74 -3.76 -14.69 10.32
CA PHE A 74 -4.16 -16.07 10.04
C PHE A 74 -4.89 -16.19 8.70
N SER A 75 -5.86 -15.29 8.46
CA SER A 75 -6.62 -15.23 7.20
C SER A 75 -5.73 -14.92 6.00
N ILE A 76 -4.73 -14.04 6.13
CA ILE A 76 -3.76 -13.76 5.07
C ILE A 76 -2.96 -15.02 4.71
N ASN A 77 -2.48 -15.77 5.71
CA ASN A 77 -1.69 -16.98 5.46
C ASN A 77 -2.54 -18.06 4.77
N ILE A 78 -3.78 -18.27 5.21
CA ILE A 78 -4.71 -19.18 4.53
C ILE A 78 -5.00 -18.70 3.11
N GLY A 79 -5.29 -17.41 2.93
CA GLY A 79 -5.53 -16.82 1.62
C GLY A 79 -4.35 -17.00 0.67
N ALA A 80 -3.12 -16.84 1.18
CA ALA A 80 -1.89 -17.08 0.42
C ALA A 80 -1.74 -18.56 0.02
N LEU A 81 -2.07 -19.50 0.91
CA LEU A 81 -2.06 -20.93 0.63
C LEU A 81 -3.10 -21.31 -0.42
N VAL A 82 -4.33 -20.79 -0.32
CA VAL A 82 -5.39 -21.01 -1.32
C VAL A 82 -5.01 -20.37 -2.66
N ALA A 83 -4.41 -19.18 -2.65
CA ALA A 83 -3.94 -18.53 -3.87
C ALA A 83 -2.80 -19.32 -4.54
N SER A 84 -1.83 -19.82 -3.78
CA SER A 84 -0.71 -20.58 -4.34
C SER A 84 -1.10 -21.98 -4.82
N SER A 85 -2.19 -22.56 -4.31
CA SER A 85 -2.68 -23.87 -4.71
C SER A 85 -3.82 -23.77 -5.75
N VAL A 86 -4.99 -23.30 -5.31
CA VAL A 86 -6.23 -23.29 -6.10
C VAL A 86 -6.15 -22.28 -7.25
N LEU A 87 -5.73 -21.03 -7.01
CA LEU A 87 -5.68 -20.05 -8.11
C LEU A 87 -4.62 -20.42 -9.15
N VAL A 88 -3.47 -20.96 -8.74
CA VAL A 88 -2.46 -21.46 -9.68
C VAL A 88 -2.99 -22.63 -10.50
N TRP A 89 -3.72 -23.56 -9.86
CA TRP A 89 -4.39 -24.65 -10.57
C TRP A 89 -5.41 -24.14 -11.59
N ILE A 90 -6.23 -23.14 -11.24
CA ILE A 90 -7.21 -22.52 -12.16
C ILE A 90 -6.50 -21.83 -13.33
N GLN A 91 -5.43 -21.07 -13.05
CA GLN A 91 -4.65 -20.37 -14.08
C GLN A 91 -4.04 -21.34 -15.10
N THR A 92 -3.58 -22.50 -14.64
CA THR A 92 -2.89 -23.50 -15.47
C THR A 92 -3.84 -24.45 -16.21
N ASN A 93 -4.99 -24.81 -15.62
CA ASN A 93 -5.90 -25.82 -16.19
C ASN A 93 -7.13 -25.22 -16.90
N ILE A 94 -7.68 -24.12 -16.38
CA ILE A 94 -8.91 -23.50 -16.91
C ILE A 94 -8.55 -22.26 -17.77
N GLY A 95 -7.50 -21.56 -17.36
CA GLY A 95 -6.89 -20.49 -18.14
C GLY A 95 -6.80 -19.17 -17.40
N TRP A 96 -5.95 -18.30 -17.95
CA TRP A 96 -5.58 -17.02 -17.35
C TRP A 96 -6.74 -16.03 -17.18
N GLY A 97 -7.78 -16.10 -18.02
CA GLY A 97 -8.96 -15.22 -17.91
C GLY A 97 -9.69 -15.41 -16.57
N TRP A 98 -9.98 -16.67 -16.21
CA TRP A 98 -10.58 -17.02 -14.92
C TRP A 98 -9.63 -16.76 -13.76
N GLY A 99 -8.33 -17.01 -13.97
CA GLY A 99 -7.29 -16.77 -12.98
C GLY A 99 -7.16 -15.32 -12.54
N PHE A 100 -7.39 -14.34 -13.42
CA PHE A 100 -7.44 -12.92 -13.08
C PHE A 100 -8.85 -12.42 -12.74
N GLY A 101 -9.88 -13.02 -13.33
CA GLY A 101 -11.28 -12.66 -13.09
C GLY A 101 -11.72 -12.91 -11.65
N ILE A 102 -11.36 -14.06 -11.06
CA ILE A 102 -11.74 -14.41 -9.69
C ILE A 102 -11.20 -13.39 -8.67
N PRO A 103 -9.88 -13.06 -8.65
CA PRO A 103 -9.37 -12.00 -7.77
C PRO A 103 -9.99 -10.62 -8.04
N ALA A 104 -10.29 -10.29 -9.30
CA ALA A 104 -10.90 -9.01 -9.64
C ALA A 104 -12.32 -8.87 -9.05
N VAL A 105 -13.14 -9.91 -9.15
CA VAL A 105 -14.48 -9.94 -8.55
C VAL A 105 -14.40 -9.91 -7.03
N ALA A 106 -13.48 -10.69 -6.42
CA ALA A 106 -13.25 -10.68 -4.98
C ALA A 106 -12.86 -9.27 -4.48
N MET A 107 -11.98 -8.57 -5.21
CA MET A 107 -11.61 -7.19 -4.91
C MET A 107 -12.80 -6.23 -5.03
N ALA A 108 -13.62 -6.37 -6.07
CA ALA A 108 -14.81 -5.54 -6.25
C ALA A 108 -15.80 -5.71 -5.08
N ILE A 109 -16.04 -6.94 -4.62
CA ILE A 109 -16.88 -7.24 -3.45
C ILE A 109 -16.28 -6.62 -2.18
N ALA A 110 -14.96 -6.72 -2.00
CA ALA A 110 -14.27 -6.11 -0.86
C ALA A 110 -14.45 -4.59 -0.84
N VAL A 111 -14.29 -3.93 -2.00
CA VAL A 111 -14.48 -2.48 -2.15
C VAL A 111 -15.92 -2.08 -1.83
N VAL A 112 -16.91 -2.79 -2.37
CA VAL A 112 -18.33 -2.51 -2.08
C VAL A 112 -18.64 -2.67 -0.59
N SER A 113 -18.11 -3.73 0.04
CA SER A 113 -18.28 -3.98 1.47
C SER A 113 -17.64 -2.87 2.32
N PHE A 114 -16.45 -2.41 1.93
CA PHE A 114 -15.76 -1.31 2.59
C PHE A 114 -16.57 0.00 2.51
N PHE A 115 -17.10 0.34 1.34
CA PHE A 115 -17.93 1.54 1.18
C PHE A 115 -19.26 1.42 1.93
N SER A 116 -19.88 0.24 1.95
CA SER A 116 -21.11 0.00 2.72
C SER A 116 -20.90 0.24 4.23
N GLY A 117 -19.73 -0.14 4.77
CA GLY A 117 -19.35 0.06 6.16
C GLY A 117 -18.95 1.49 6.53
N THR A 118 -18.89 2.42 5.58
CA THR A 118 -18.33 3.78 5.79
C THR A 118 -19.01 4.55 6.92
N LYS A 119 -20.31 4.32 7.16
CA LYS A 119 -21.06 4.99 8.25
C LYS A 119 -20.73 4.47 9.65
N LEU A 120 -20.10 3.30 9.76
CA LEU A 120 -19.78 2.64 11.03
C LEU A 120 -18.31 2.89 11.45
N TYR A 121 -17.49 3.47 10.58
CA TYR A 121 -16.06 3.65 10.83
C TYR A 121 -15.76 4.86 11.72
N ARG A 122 -14.76 4.73 12.60
CA ARG A 122 -14.30 5.81 13.49
C ARG A 122 -13.23 6.58 12.72
N ASN A 123 -13.62 7.72 12.16
CA ASN A 123 -12.71 8.53 11.36
C ASN A 123 -11.71 9.27 12.26
N GLN A 124 -10.45 8.83 12.28
CA GLN A 124 -9.38 9.50 13.01
C GLN A 124 -9.08 10.87 12.36
N ARG A 125 -8.75 11.87 13.19
CA ARG A 125 -8.36 13.20 12.67
C ARG A 125 -7.03 13.07 11.91
N PRO A 126 -6.84 13.78 10.79
CA PRO A 126 -5.61 13.69 10.02
C PRO A 126 -4.40 14.11 10.87
N GLY A 127 -3.56 13.13 11.22
CA GLY A 127 -2.24 13.37 11.80
C GLY A 127 -1.30 13.90 10.71
N GLY A 128 -0.48 14.91 11.04
CA GLY A 128 0.46 15.50 10.08
C GLY A 128 1.39 14.46 9.41
N SER A 129 1.85 14.75 8.20
CA SER A 129 2.63 13.80 7.40
C SER A 129 4.08 13.66 7.91
N PRO A 130 4.51 12.45 8.34
CA PRO A 130 5.90 12.18 8.73
C PRO A 130 6.89 12.39 7.59
N LEU A 131 6.46 12.18 6.33
CA LEU A 131 7.28 12.41 5.14
C LEU A 131 7.66 13.88 5.02
N THR A 132 6.73 14.80 5.31
CA THR A 132 7.02 16.23 5.28
C THR A 132 8.09 16.60 6.30
N ARG A 133 8.05 15.98 7.49
CA ARG A 133 9.08 16.17 8.52
C ARG A 133 10.45 15.64 8.06
N ILE A 134 10.49 14.48 7.40
CA ILE A 134 11.74 13.91 6.85
C ILE A 134 12.31 14.81 5.74
N PHE A 135 11.46 15.28 4.82
CA PHE A 135 11.88 16.22 3.77
C PHE A 135 12.38 17.54 4.35
N GLN A 136 11.73 18.07 5.39
CA GLN A 136 12.20 19.27 6.09
C GLN A 136 13.58 19.06 6.70
N VAL A 137 13.84 17.91 7.35
CA VAL A 137 15.16 17.60 7.92
C VAL A 137 16.21 17.41 6.84
N MET A 138 15.88 16.76 5.73
CA MET A 138 16.80 16.60 4.59
C MET A 138 17.16 17.95 3.97
N VAL A 139 16.16 18.79 3.69
CA VAL A 139 16.37 20.13 3.14
C VAL A 139 17.13 21.03 4.12
N ALA A 140 16.79 21.00 5.41
CA ALA A 140 17.49 21.76 6.44
C ALA A 140 18.95 21.31 6.60
N SER A 141 19.21 20.00 6.55
CA SER A 141 20.56 19.45 6.64
C SER A 141 21.42 19.80 5.44
N VAL A 142 20.87 19.70 4.22
CA VAL A 142 21.59 20.09 2.98
C VAL A 142 21.80 21.60 2.93
N GLY A 143 20.81 22.38 3.34
CA GLY A 143 20.91 23.85 3.40
C GLY A 143 21.91 24.35 4.47
N LYS A 144 22.08 23.61 5.56
CA LYS A 144 23.06 23.91 6.63
C LYS A 144 24.40 23.17 6.49
N ALA A 145 24.59 22.40 5.43
CA ALA A 145 25.84 21.70 5.13
C ALA A 145 27.09 22.60 4.99
N PRO A 146 27.02 23.85 4.50
CA PRO A 146 28.19 24.73 4.43
C PRO A 146 28.45 25.52 5.72
N VAL A 147 27.67 25.31 6.79
CA VAL A 147 27.85 26.01 8.07
C VAL A 147 28.90 25.28 8.89
N GLU A 148 29.97 25.98 9.27
CA GLU A 148 31.02 25.44 10.14
C GLU A 148 30.44 25.21 11.54
N VAL A 149 30.48 23.95 12.00
CA VAL A 149 29.88 23.55 13.28
C VAL A 149 30.76 24.09 14.42
N PRO A 150 30.23 24.95 15.32
CA PRO A 150 31.01 25.45 16.44
C PRO A 150 31.53 24.30 17.30
N ASN A 151 32.83 24.34 17.63
CA ASN A 151 33.54 23.24 18.31
C ASN A 151 33.09 23.05 19.78
N ASP A 152 32.34 24.01 20.33
CA ASP A 152 31.87 24.03 21.71
C ASP A 152 30.39 23.63 21.80
N LYS A 153 30.12 22.43 22.30
CA LYS A 153 28.76 21.84 22.39
C LYS A 153 27.83 22.61 23.33
N SER A 154 28.38 23.45 24.21
CA SER A 154 27.62 24.25 25.16
C SER A 154 26.77 25.33 24.46
N LEU A 155 27.25 25.92 23.35
CA LEU A 155 26.57 26.99 22.60
C LEU A 155 25.32 26.54 21.84
N LEU A 156 25.23 25.26 21.44
CA LEU A 156 24.02 24.71 20.81
C LEU A 156 22.82 24.66 21.76
N HIS A 157 23.06 24.49 23.06
CA HIS A 157 22.01 24.47 24.07
C HIS A 157 21.59 25.87 24.54
N PHE A 158 22.48 26.86 24.45
CA PHE A 158 22.15 28.24 24.80
C PHE A 158 21.21 28.89 23.78
N GLU A 159 21.36 28.60 22.49
CA GLU A 159 20.48 29.17 21.45
C GLU A 159 19.06 28.58 21.48
N GLU A 160 18.91 27.30 21.86
CA GLU A 160 17.61 26.65 22.10
C GLU A 160 16.95 27.16 23.38
N ALA A 161 17.74 27.51 24.41
CA ALA A 161 17.26 28.18 25.62
C ALA A 161 16.82 29.63 25.34
N GLU A 162 17.61 30.45 24.64
CA GLU A 162 17.21 31.83 24.33
C GLU A 162 15.98 31.91 23.42
N THR A 163 15.88 31.04 22.41
CA THR A 163 14.70 31.02 21.51
C THR A 163 13.42 30.52 22.19
N SER A 164 13.52 29.68 23.23
CA SER A 164 12.37 29.28 24.05
C SER A 164 11.96 30.35 25.07
N ILE A 165 12.90 31.14 25.58
CA ILE A 165 12.61 32.29 26.48
C ILE A 165 11.94 33.44 25.71
N ILE A 166 12.32 33.71 24.45
CA ILE A 166 11.71 34.77 23.62
C ILE A 166 10.28 34.41 23.17
N ARG A 167 9.92 33.13 23.10
CA ARG A 167 8.55 32.68 22.74
C ARG A 167 7.58 32.62 23.92
N SER A 168 8.07 32.87 25.15
CA SER A 168 7.29 32.79 26.39
C SER A 168 6.84 34.17 26.92
N ASN A 169 7.04 35.26 26.17
CA ASN A 169 6.61 36.62 26.55
C ASN A 169 5.69 37.22 25.48
#